data_AF-A0A523DQV4-F1
#
_entry.id   AF-A0A523DQV4-F1
#
_cell.length_a   1.000
_cell.length_b   1.000
_cell.length_c   1.000
_cell.angle_alpha   90.00
_cell.angle_beta   90.00
_cell.angle_gamma   90.00
#
_symmetry.space_group_name_H-M   'P 1'
#
loop_
_entity.id
_entity.type
_entity.pdbx_description
1 polymer ?
#
loop_
_entity_poly.entity_id
_entity_poly.type
_entity_poly.pdbx_seq_one_letter_code
_entity_poly.pdbx_strand_id
1 'polypeptide(L)' 'LADIDEFSKMNTVYERMMDGHKPARTTVQAGALPMKGLRVEIDAIAYKK' A
#
# COMPACT_ATOMS: atom_id res chain seq x y z
N LEU A 1 5.66 -3.50 -0.53
CA LEU A 1 6.51 -2.96 0.56
C LEU A 1 7.95 -3.32 0.28
N ALA A 2 8.90 -2.46 0.66
CA ALA A 2 10.32 -2.77 0.66
C ALA A 2 10.74 -3.60 1.88
N ASP A 3 10.03 -3.45 3.00
CA ASP A 3 10.24 -4.17 4.26
C ASP A 3 8.87 -4.48 4.89
N ILE A 4 8.60 -5.76 5.18
CA ILE A 4 7.33 -6.22 5.74
C ILE A 4 7.18 -5.84 7.21
N ASP A 5 8.28 -5.60 7.94
CA ASP A 5 8.23 -5.18 9.34
C ASP A 5 7.63 -3.76 9.49
N GLU A 6 7.58 -3.00 8.39
CA GLU A 6 6.93 -1.69 8.34
C GLU A 6 5.44 -1.75 8.00
N PHE A 7 4.86 -2.95 7.87
CA PHE A 7 3.45 -3.13 7.50
C PHE A 7 2.50 -2.35 8.41
N SER A 8 2.71 -2.40 9.74
CA SER A 8 1.85 -1.71 10.71
C SER A 8 1.82 -0.19 10.48
N LYS A 9 2.99 0.42 10.25
CA LYS A 9 3.15 1.85 9.96
C LYS A 9 2.42 2.24 8.68
N MET A 10 2.61 1.46 7.61
CA MET A 10 1.93 1.70 6.34
C MET A 10 0.42 1.55 6.49
N ASN A 11 -0.04 0.51 7.20
CA ASN A 11 -1.45 0.22 7.36
C ASN A 11 -2.21 1.33 8.11
N THR A 12 -1.60 1.95 9.13
CA THR A 12 -2.20 3.11 9.83
C THR A 12 -2.48 4.26 8.87
N VAL A 13 -1.61 4.53 7.91
CA VAL A 13 -1.83 5.58 6.90
C VAL A 13 -2.89 5.13 5.90
N TYR A 14 -2.83 3.88 5.44
CA TYR A 14 -3.82 3.32 4.52
C TYR A 14 -5.24 3.39 5.07
N GLU A 15 -5.45 3.02 6.33
CA GLU A 15 -6.76 3.07 6.99
C GLU A 15 -7.34 4.47 7.04
N ARG A 16 -6.51 5.49 7.32
CA ARG A 16 -6.93 6.89 7.31
C ARG A 16 -7.32 7.39 5.90
N MET A 17 -6.61 6.93 4.88
CA MET A 17 -6.84 7.36 3.50
C MET A 17 -8.07 6.70 2.87
N MET A 18 -8.38 5.47 3.29
CA MET A 18 -9.51 4.68 2.79
C MET A 18 -10.73 4.77 3.72
N ASP A 19 -10.77 5.72 4.65
CA ASP A 19 -11.88 5.84 5.59
C ASP A 19 -13.23 5.94 4.85
N GLY A 20 -14.20 5.12 5.27
CA GLY A 20 -15.49 4.96 4.60
C GLY A 20 -15.52 4.03 3.37
N HIS A 21 -14.38 3.65 2.78
CA HIS A 21 -14.31 2.73 1.63
C HIS A 21 -13.31 1.60 1.87
N LYS A 22 -13.75 0.33 1.80
CA LYS A 22 -12.88 -0.84 2.04
C LYS A 22 -12.67 -1.63 0.74
N PRO A 23 -11.80 -1.17 -0.17
CA PRO A 23 -11.52 -1.89 -1.40
C PRO A 23 -10.80 -3.21 -1.09
N ALA A 24 -11.00 -4.19 -1.96
CA ALA A 24 -10.17 -5.40 -1.95
C ALA A 24 -8.71 -5.00 -2.19
N ARG A 25 -7.79 -5.58 -1.41
CA ARG A 25 -6.35 -5.31 -1.53
C ARG A 25 -5.52 -6.56 -1.25
N THR A 26 -4.30 -6.53 -1.76
CA THR A 26 -3.23 -7.47 -1.42
C THR A 26 -1.99 -6.65 -1.05
N THR A 27 -1.23 -7.11 -0.05
CA THR A 27 0.04 -6.48 0.34
C THR A 27 1.12 -7.53 0.38
N VAL A 28 2.23 -7.27 -0.30
CA VAL A 28 3.40 -8.14 -0.35
C VAL A 28 4.68 -7.34 -0.11
N GLN A 29 5.72 -8.01 0.37
CA GLN A 29 7.08 -7.50 0.26
C GLN A 29 7.62 -7.85 -1.13
N ALA A 30 8.12 -6.85 -1.85
CA ALA A 30 8.78 -7.04 -3.13
C ALA A 30 10.30 -7.16 -2.95
N GLY A 31 10.98 -7.82 -3.89
CA GLY A 31 12.44 -7.91 -3.87
C GLY A 31 13.15 -6.56 -4.08
N ALA A 32 12.52 -5.65 -4.84
CA ALA A 32 12.96 -4.27 -5.02
C ALA A 32 11.78 -3.38 -5.46
N LEU A 33 11.91 -2.06 -5.31
CA LEU A 33 10.99 -1.05 -5.84
C LEU A 33 11.69 -0.21 -6.94
N PRO A 34 10.94 0.44 -7.85
CA PRO A 34 11.50 1.07 -9.06
C PRO A 34 12.49 2.22 -8.82
N MET A 35 12.42 2.89 -7.66
CA MET A 35 13.29 4.01 -7.31
C MET A 35 13.99 3.79 -5.97
N LYS A 36 15.23 4.29 -5.88
CA LYS A 36 16.02 4.25 -4.65
C LYS A 36 15.31 4.99 -3.52
N GLY A 37 15.14 4.32 -2.39
CA GLY A 37 14.56 4.90 -1.18
C GLY A 37 13.04 4.79 -1.07
N LEU A 38 12.33 4.25 -2.07
CA LEU A 38 10.91 3.94 -1.92
C LEU A 38 10.71 2.87 -0.84
N ARG A 39 9.66 3.06 -0.02
CA ARG A 39 9.26 2.12 1.05
C ARG A 39 8.00 1.35 0.71
N VAL A 40 7.12 1.97 -0.06
CA VAL A 40 5.83 1.41 -0.49
C VAL A 40 5.52 1.88 -1.90
N GLU A 41 4.85 1.02 -2.65
CA GLU A 41 4.20 1.33 -3.91
C GLU A 41 2.79 0.73 -3.84
N ILE A 42 1.79 1.48 -4.33
CA ILE A 42 0.38 1.08 -4.31
C ILE A 42 -0.16 1.29 -5.73
N ASP A 43 -0.63 0.19 -6.32
CA ASP A 43 -1.44 0.21 -7.53
C ASP A 43 -2.90 -0.07 -7.18
N ALA A 44 -3.83 0.55 -7.91
CA ALA A 44 -5.26 0.51 -7.60
C ALA A 44 -6.11 0.51 -8.87
N ILE A 45 -7.16 -0.31 -8.84
CA ILE A 45 -8.23 -0.29 -9.83
C ILE A 45 -9.42 0.43 -9.22
N ALA A 46 -9.90 1.47 -9.90
CA ALA A 46 -11.07 2.24 -9.50
C ALA A 46 -12.19 2.10 -10.52
N TYR A 47 -13.43 2.05 -10.03
CA TYR A 47 -14.62 2.11 -10.87
C TYR A 47 -15.16 3.54 -10.89
N LYS A 48 -15.37 4.08 -12.09
CA LYS A 48 -16.03 5.37 -12.31
C LYS A 48 -17.34 5.11 -13.06
N LYS A 49 -18.44 5.58 -12.47
CA LYS A 49 -19.77 5.55 -13.11
C LYS A 49 -19.83 6.51 -14.29
#